data_AF-A0A960HZG9-F1
#
_entry.id   AF-A0A960HZG9-F1
#
_cell.length_a   1.000
_cell.length_b   1.000
_cell.length_c   1.000
_cell.angle_alpha   90.00
_cell.angle_beta   90.00
_cell.angle_gamma   90.00
#
_symmetry.space_group_name_H-M   'P 1'
#
loop_
_entity.id
_entity.type
_entity.pdbx_description
1 polymer ?
#
loop_
_entity_poly.entity_id
_entity_poly.type
_entity_poly.pdbx_seq_one_letter_code
_entity_poly.pdbx_strand_id
1 'polypeptide(L)'
;MAASRVAVTRVLVAVALVASLSSTTVGSASAQASRSVPADPSPSPRGVVGPATSEDPCNSVPVGGFGFDRYGGWKGLSRPATGRFTVAQVDGRWWFFTPDGNAFFANGPTGIRPTGGGATADGTNDYLDGIIATYGTLDAWADATFQRTCDLGIRTLGGWNSTENVDLFAGRLAYTVNIDVYSSLPAVTTGPPGLKPRRDVFAPDALTRARSTAADPLVQRCATDPWCIGVFVENEQPYAPSVTVGGSHLDVYLSEAAGSPGKVELQNFLSERHGGDIASFNSTWGTSLSSFEEIQDLNSLGTCPTGIGADDDLCTFGEPADRFADRAAFEAHVAGTVASLADRVLDEVEPAMLDLGPRLVMDPQLPQVLAALAAPADVVSVNDYDLGVVIPQLDAMIPDELGALSYDPFTRLDQIAAITGKPIYVSEWFYRLPRPDRPSVPFFLPEVPDGPAQAAAVTRYLDHLHSNPNVVGEAWFQWVDQPAEGRASDGENQLHGLVDITDTIRQPLFDTMAAIDHDVIGRRLGWPAGTTFTAHLSESECSILGSLAASNGVSMQDAVRFSVLLLDHVATTSAGPLPALPTDGGTCDVVVEWTDQDRAMLGRASRSWGVDVDGLHTGSVRVLLAILYWMSVNG
;
A
#
# COMPACT_ATOMS: atom_id res chain seq x y z
N MET A 1 -10.10 28.10 -26.07
CA MET A 1 -9.90 28.67 -24.71
C MET A 1 -10.99 29.66 -24.26
N ALA A 2 -12.25 29.49 -24.65
CA ALA A 2 -13.38 30.24 -24.05
C ALA A 2 -14.61 29.36 -23.72
N ALA A 3 -14.59 28.06 -24.05
CA ALA A 3 -15.63 27.11 -23.69
C ALA A 3 -15.36 26.40 -22.35
N SER A 4 -14.09 26.25 -21.94
CA SER A 4 -13.71 25.52 -20.72
C SER A 4 -13.82 26.32 -19.40
N ARG A 5 -14.29 27.57 -19.44
CA ARG A 5 -14.49 28.41 -18.23
C ARG A 5 -15.95 28.50 -17.78
N VAL A 6 -16.88 27.85 -18.49
CA VAL A 6 -18.32 27.88 -18.15
C VAL A 6 -18.74 26.65 -17.33
N ALA A 7 -17.96 25.57 -17.32
CA ALA A 7 -18.25 24.36 -16.54
C ALA A 7 -18.04 24.54 -15.02
N VAL A 8 -17.07 25.38 -14.61
CA VAL A 8 -16.67 25.51 -13.19
C VAL A 8 -17.58 26.44 -12.37
N THR A 9 -18.42 27.26 -13.01
CA THR A 9 -19.18 28.31 -12.29
C THR A 9 -20.62 27.92 -11.93
N ARG A 10 -21.12 26.74 -12.35
CA ARG A 10 -22.51 26.33 -12.10
C ARG A 10 -22.73 25.41 -10.88
N VAL A 11 -21.65 24.99 -10.21
CA VAL A 11 -21.69 24.08 -9.04
C VAL A 11 -22.17 24.78 -7.74
N LEU A 12 -22.32 26.12 -7.71
CA LEU A 12 -22.45 26.88 -6.45
C LEU A 12 -23.88 27.23 -5.96
N VAL A 13 -24.99 26.64 -6.47
CA VAL A 13 -26.35 27.14 -6.12
C VAL A 13 -27.38 26.09 -5.66
N ALA A 14 -27.00 24.87 -5.27
CA ALA A 14 -28.00 23.91 -4.77
C ALA A 14 -27.61 23.23 -3.46
N VAL A 15 -27.47 24.01 -2.39
CA VAL A 15 -27.46 23.50 -1.01
C VAL A 15 -28.46 24.29 -0.19
N ALA A 16 -29.63 23.71 0.09
CA ALA A 16 -30.46 24.07 1.23
C ALA A 16 -31.50 22.98 1.55
N LEU A 17 -31.45 22.50 2.81
CA LEU A 17 -32.52 22.01 3.69
C LEU A 17 -32.52 20.52 4.13
N VAL A 18 -32.18 20.38 5.43
CA VAL A 18 -32.82 19.57 6.52
C VAL A 18 -32.46 18.07 6.54
N ALA A 19 -31.56 17.59 7.40
CA ALA A 19 -31.55 17.44 8.87
C ALA A 19 -32.19 16.14 9.42
N SER A 20 -31.36 15.39 10.14
CA SER A 20 -31.62 14.53 11.32
C SER A 20 -32.54 13.31 11.17
N LEU A 21 -32.02 12.09 11.41
CA LEU A 21 -32.31 11.28 12.62
C LEU A 21 -31.76 9.83 12.54
N SER A 22 -31.16 9.44 13.67
CA SER A 22 -31.14 8.13 14.33
C SER A 22 -30.61 6.87 13.63
N SER A 23 -29.53 6.38 14.26
CA SER A 23 -29.05 5.00 14.27
C SER A 23 -30.16 3.98 14.53
N THR A 24 -30.24 2.96 13.67
CA THR A 24 -30.88 1.69 14.00
C THR A 24 -29.94 0.55 13.62
N THR A 25 -29.64 -0.25 14.62
CA THR A 25 -28.92 -1.52 14.56
C THR A 25 -29.69 -2.54 13.72
N VAL A 26 -29.04 -3.19 12.76
CA VAL A 26 -29.54 -4.41 12.12
C VAL A 26 -28.59 -5.56 12.46
N GLY A 27 -29.17 -6.61 13.02
CA GLY A 27 -28.51 -7.85 13.38
C GLY A 27 -28.63 -8.92 12.30
N SER A 28 -27.53 -9.67 12.20
CA SER A 28 -27.38 -11.10 11.90
C SER A 28 -27.67 -11.67 10.50
N ALA A 29 -26.60 -12.30 9.98
CA ALA A 29 -26.50 -13.72 9.59
C ALA A 29 -26.32 -14.02 8.09
N SER A 30 -25.08 -14.22 7.68
CA SER A 30 -24.69 -15.30 6.77
C SER A 30 -23.35 -15.88 7.23
N ALA A 31 -23.31 -17.19 7.43
CA ALA A 31 -22.10 -17.91 7.81
C ALA A 31 -21.32 -18.23 6.53
N GLN A 32 -20.32 -17.41 6.21
CA GLN A 32 -19.26 -17.75 5.28
C GLN A 32 -18.01 -18.07 6.08
N ALA A 33 -17.35 -19.17 5.72
CA ALA A 33 -16.09 -19.59 6.30
C ALA A 33 -15.02 -18.54 5.93
N SER A 34 -14.84 -17.55 6.79
CA SER A 34 -13.69 -16.66 6.71
C SER A 34 -12.43 -17.48 6.99
N ARG A 35 -11.35 -17.20 6.23
CA ARG A 35 -10.00 -17.59 6.64
C ARG A 35 -9.75 -16.94 8.00
N SER A 36 -9.93 -17.70 9.08
CA SER A 36 -9.49 -17.25 10.39
C SER A 36 -7.98 -17.20 10.32
N VAL A 37 -7.41 -15.99 10.38
CA VAL A 37 -6.00 -15.79 10.70
C VAL A 37 -5.75 -16.62 11.97
N PRO A 38 -4.90 -17.67 11.93
CA PRO A 38 -4.65 -18.48 13.09
C PRO A 38 -4.21 -17.58 14.24
N ALA A 39 -4.77 -17.76 15.43
CA ALA A 39 -4.25 -17.15 16.63
C ALA A 39 -2.83 -17.70 16.85
N ASP A 40 -1.84 -16.95 16.39
CA ASP A 40 -0.45 -17.38 16.33
C ASP A 40 0.24 -17.19 17.68
N PRO A 41 1.20 -18.05 18.07
CA PRO A 41 1.89 -17.94 19.34
C PRO A 41 2.59 -16.59 19.41
N SER A 42 2.50 -15.95 20.58
CA SER A 42 3.05 -14.63 20.84
C SER A 42 4.48 -14.46 20.29
N PRO A 43 4.78 -13.32 19.64
CA PRO A 43 6.12 -13.04 19.15
C PRO A 43 7.10 -13.11 20.32
N SER A 44 8.16 -13.89 20.14
CA SER A 44 9.27 -13.92 21.08
C SER A 44 10.29 -12.91 20.57
N PRO A 45 10.48 -11.74 21.21
CA PRO A 45 11.68 -10.95 20.95
C PRO A 45 12.86 -11.86 21.30
N ARG A 46 13.64 -12.27 20.31
CA ARG A 46 14.91 -12.96 20.61
C ARG A 46 15.78 -11.94 21.33
N GLY A 47 15.86 -12.07 22.65
CA GLY A 47 17.06 -11.69 23.35
C GLY A 47 18.23 -12.45 22.73
N VAL A 48 19.36 -11.76 22.58
CA VAL A 48 20.65 -12.26 22.07
C VAL A 48 20.82 -12.15 20.54
N VAL A 49 21.65 -11.17 20.15
CA VAL A 49 22.53 -11.11 18.97
C VAL A 49 22.23 -12.17 17.89
N GLY A 50 21.44 -11.80 16.89
CA GLY A 50 21.39 -12.56 15.64
C GLY A 50 22.69 -12.37 14.85
N PRO A 51 23.03 -13.25 13.89
CA PRO A 51 24.19 -13.01 13.05
C PRO A 51 23.98 -11.71 12.27
N ALA A 52 24.92 -10.77 12.41
CA ALA A 52 25.00 -9.57 11.58
C ALA A 52 25.37 -9.88 10.11
N THR A 53 25.26 -11.14 9.67
CA THR A 53 25.53 -11.54 8.30
C THR A 53 24.23 -11.60 7.53
N SER A 54 24.21 -10.90 6.40
CA SER A 54 23.13 -10.97 5.45
C SER A 54 23.40 -12.10 4.45
N GLU A 55 22.34 -12.81 4.09
CA GLU A 55 22.35 -13.95 3.16
C GLU A 55 21.54 -13.64 1.89
N ASP A 56 20.91 -12.47 1.84
CA ASP A 56 20.17 -12.02 0.67
C ASP A 56 21.11 -11.79 -0.51
N PRO A 57 20.63 -11.93 -1.76
CA PRO A 57 21.44 -11.78 -2.95
C PRO A 57 22.18 -10.43 -3.08
N CYS A 58 21.66 -9.37 -2.45
CA CYS A 58 22.28 -8.04 -2.43
C CYS A 58 23.30 -7.84 -1.30
N ASN A 59 23.47 -8.82 -0.39
CA ASN A 59 24.30 -8.71 0.81
C ASN A 59 24.01 -7.39 1.58
N SER A 60 22.73 -7.17 1.86
CA SER A 60 22.22 -5.94 2.45
C SER A 60 22.95 -5.57 3.75
N VAL A 61 23.19 -4.28 3.99
CA VAL A 61 23.81 -3.82 5.24
C VAL A 61 22.90 -4.14 6.44
N PRO A 62 23.40 -4.82 7.48
CA PRO A 62 22.63 -5.14 8.68
C PRO A 62 22.00 -3.92 9.34
N VAL A 63 20.76 -4.05 9.82
CA VAL A 63 20.02 -3.00 10.53
C VAL A 63 19.86 -3.41 12.00
N GLY A 64 20.25 -2.53 12.94
CA GLY A 64 20.18 -2.82 14.37
C GLY A 64 21.05 -4.00 14.82
N GLY A 65 22.09 -4.34 14.04
CA GLY A 65 22.95 -5.51 14.28
C GLY A 65 22.42 -6.85 13.74
N PHE A 66 21.31 -6.85 13.01
CA PHE A 66 20.72 -8.04 12.40
C PHE A 66 20.81 -7.97 10.87
N GLY A 67 21.34 -9.03 10.26
CA GLY A 67 21.37 -9.17 8.80
C GLY A 67 20.02 -9.61 8.21
N PHE A 68 20.03 -9.89 6.92
CA PHE A 68 18.87 -10.37 6.17
C PHE A 68 19.00 -11.86 5.84
N ASP A 69 17.89 -12.58 5.74
CA ASP A 69 17.86 -13.95 5.23
C ASP A 69 17.96 -13.99 3.71
N ARG A 70 18.05 -15.18 3.13
CA ARG A 70 18.19 -15.36 1.68
C ARG A 70 17.05 -14.75 0.87
N TYR A 71 15.88 -14.52 1.44
CA TYR A 71 14.73 -13.90 0.77
C TYR A 71 14.65 -12.38 0.97
N GLY A 72 15.61 -11.79 1.69
CA GLY A 72 15.61 -10.37 2.03
C GLY A 72 14.81 -10.02 3.29
N GLY A 73 14.43 -10.99 4.12
CA GLY A 73 13.76 -10.78 5.40
C GLY A 73 14.73 -10.38 6.51
N TRP A 74 14.40 -9.34 7.27
CA TRP A 74 15.21 -8.84 8.37
C TRP A 74 15.16 -9.77 9.59
N LYS A 75 16.31 -10.32 9.99
CA LYS A 75 16.43 -11.33 11.05
C LYS A 75 16.16 -10.82 12.47
N GLY A 76 15.97 -9.51 12.66
CA GLY A 76 15.71 -8.91 13.96
C GLY A 76 14.29 -9.13 14.49
N LEU A 77 13.36 -9.50 13.61
CA LEU A 77 12.00 -9.92 13.96
C LEU A 77 11.68 -11.22 13.22
N SER A 78 11.34 -12.28 13.96
CA SER A 78 11.08 -13.60 13.36
C SER A 78 9.91 -14.35 13.99
N ARG A 79 9.34 -15.26 13.20
CA ARG A 79 8.29 -16.24 13.50
C ARG A 79 8.76 -17.64 13.03
N PRO A 80 8.07 -18.73 13.38
CA PRO A 80 8.41 -20.06 12.87
C PRO A 80 8.42 -20.08 11.33
N ALA A 81 9.49 -20.64 10.75
CA ALA A 81 9.60 -20.82 9.31
C ALA A 81 8.48 -21.75 8.79
N THR A 82 7.79 -21.33 7.75
CA THR A 82 6.70 -22.10 7.11
C THR A 82 7.09 -22.65 5.75
N GLY A 83 8.22 -22.19 5.17
CA GLY A 83 8.60 -22.50 3.79
C GLY A 83 7.86 -21.67 2.73
N ARG A 84 7.01 -20.73 3.13
CA ARG A 84 6.28 -19.79 2.26
C ARG A 84 6.24 -18.39 2.88
N PHE A 85 5.97 -17.38 2.06
CA PHE A 85 5.61 -16.08 2.61
C PHE A 85 4.31 -16.18 3.41
N THR A 86 4.25 -15.48 4.54
CA THR A 86 3.03 -15.31 5.35
C THR A 86 2.90 -13.85 5.75
N VAL A 87 1.76 -13.46 6.31
CA VAL A 87 1.53 -12.10 6.81
C VAL A 87 1.02 -12.16 8.25
N ALA A 88 1.49 -11.26 9.12
CA ALA A 88 0.99 -11.13 10.48
C ALA A 88 1.27 -9.76 11.09
N GLN A 89 0.48 -9.42 12.11
CA GLN A 89 0.68 -8.23 12.91
C GLN A 89 1.56 -8.56 14.14
N VAL A 90 2.60 -7.75 14.37
CA VAL A 90 3.45 -7.78 15.57
C VAL A 90 3.55 -6.38 16.13
N ASP A 91 3.28 -6.23 17.43
CA ASP A 91 3.31 -4.95 18.15
C ASP A 91 2.51 -3.84 17.44
N GLY A 92 1.33 -4.18 16.94
CA GLY A 92 0.44 -3.26 16.23
C GLY A 92 0.83 -2.95 14.78
N ARG A 93 1.91 -3.55 14.26
CA ARG A 93 2.38 -3.35 12.88
C ARG A 93 2.31 -4.63 12.06
N TRP A 94 1.75 -4.52 10.87
CA TRP A 94 1.72 -5.61 9.90
C TRP A 94 3.07 -5.78 9.20
N TRP A 95 3.44 -7.04 8.98
CA TRP A 95 4.63 -7.45 8.27
C TRP A 95 4.32 -8.66 7.39
N PHE A 96 4.97 -8.74 6.23
CA PHE A 96 5.22 -10.04 5.64
C PHE A 96 6.28 -10.78 6.48
N PHE A 97 6.27 -12.10 6.39
CA PHE A 97 7.31 -12.97 6.90
C PHE A 97 7.78 -13.87 5.77
N THR A 98 9.08 -13.93 5.55
CA THR A 98 9.70 -14.79 4.54
C THR A 98 9.46 -16.27 4.83
N PRO A 99 9.76 -17.17 3.87
CA PRO A 99 9.76 -18.62 4.10
C PRO A 99 10.61 -19.09 5.28
N ASP A 100 11.72 -18.38 5.57
CA ASP A 100 12.59 -18.66 6.72
C ASP A 100 12.08 -17.99 8.02
N GLY A 101 10.96 -17.28 7.95
CA GLY A 101 10.22 -16.74 9.08
C GLY A 101 10.67 -15.35 9.53
N ASN A 102 11.35 -14.56 8.72
CA ASN A 102 11.86 -13.24 9.11
C ASN A 102 11.01 -12.11 8.54
N ALA A 103 10.90 -11.00 9.28
CA ALA A 103 10.06 -9.87 8.90
C ALA A 103 10.51 -9.26 7.57
N PHE A 104 9.56 -8.99 6.69
CA PHE A 104 9.79 -8.53 5.34
C PHE A 104 8.89 -7.34 5.04
N PHE A 105 9.47 -6.36 4.35
CA PHE A 105 8.73 -5.27 3.74
C PHE A 105 8.97 -5.32 2.24
N ALA A 106 7.88 -5.39 1.47
CA ALA A 106 7.97 -5.56 0.03
C ALA A 106 8.11 -4.21 -0.66
N ASN A 107 9.34 -3.72 -0.90
CA ASN A 107 9.62 -2.50 -1.65
C ASN A 107 10.25 -2.84 -3.02
N GLY A 108 9.78 -2.18 -4.08
CA GLY A 108 10.36 -2.34 -5.41
C GLY A 108 9.41 -2.04 -6.57
N PRO A 109 9.94 -1.90 -7.80
CA PRO A 109 9.19 -1.38 -8.91
C PRO A 109 8.32 -2.45 -9.58
N THR A 110 7.31 -1.98 -10.30
CA THR A 110 6.59 -2.78 -11.30
C THR A 110 7.33 -2.75 -12.64
N GLY A 111 7.02 -3.72 -13.51
CA GLY A 111 7.33 -3.61 -14.94
C GLY A 111 8.81 -3.71 -15.34
N ILE A 112 9.68 -4.37 -14.56
CA ILE A 112 11.01 -4.73 -15.02
C ILE A 112 10.88 -5.85 -16.05
N ARG A 113 11.07 -5.48 -17.32
CA ARG A 113 11.02 -6.38 -18.47
C ARG A 113 11.82 -5.82 -19.65
N PRO A 114 12.36 -6.67 -20.54
CA PRO A 114 13.11 -6.23 -21.70
C PRO A 114 12.36 -5.26 -22.62
N THR A 115 11.03 -5.33 -22.63
CA THR A 115 10.17 -4.46 -23.44
C THR A 115 9.82 -3.13 -22.76
N GLY A 116 10.33 -2.88 -21.54
CA GLY A 116 10.08 -1.66 -20.77
C GLY A 116 8.60 -1.31 -20.61
N GLY A 117 8.26 -0.03 -20.80
CA GLY A 117 6.89 0.49 -20.78
C GLY A 117 5.97 0.02 -21.93
N GLY A 118 6.47 -0.83 -22.83
CA GLY A 118 5.74 -1.36 -24.00
C GLY A 118 6.21 -0.73 -25.31
N ALA A 119 5.81 -1.34 -26.42
CA ALA A 119 6.04 -0.81 -27.76
C ALA A 119 5.05 0.32 -28.10
N THR A 120 5.40 1.15 -29.08
CA THR A 120 4.50 2.12 -29.70
C THR A 120 3.49 1.43 -30.62
N ALA A 121 2.44 2.15 -31.04
CA ALA A 121 1.37 1.61 -31.90
C ALA A 121 1.87 1.09 -33.26
N ASP A 122 3.02 1.57 -33.76
CA ASP A 122 3.66 1.07 -34.98
C ASP A 122 4.58 -0.15 -34.75
N GLY A 123 4.68 -0.63 -33.50
CA GLY A 123 5.46 -1.80 -33.11
C GLY A 123 6.90 -1.51 -32.70
N THR A 124 7.32 -0.25 -32.66
CA THR A 124 8.70 0.13 -32.27
C THR A 124 8.90 -0.04 -30.75
N ASN A 125 10.08 -0.54 -30.35
CA ASN A 125 10.47 -0.64 -28.94
C ASN A 125 11.91 -0.15 -28.73
N ASP A 126 12.06 1.17 -28.59
CA ASP A 126 13.36 1.83 -28.45
C ASP A 126 14.14 1.36 -27.21
N TYR A 127 13.43 0.99 -26.13
CA TYR A 127 14.08 0.48 -24.92
C TYR A 127 14.72 -0.89 -25.17
N LEU A 128 13.97 -1.82 -25.78
CA LEU A 128 14.48 -3.16 -26.12
C LEU A 128 15.70 -3.06 -27.04
N ASP A 129 15.60 -2.24 -28.08
CA ASP A 129 16.69 -2.00 -29.02
C ASP A 129 17.90 -1.38 -28.30
N GLY A 130 17.67 -0.43 -27.40
CA GLY A 130 18.69 0.24 -26.59
C GLY A 130 19.43 -0.69 -25.64
N ILE A 131 18.71 -1.56 -24.91
CA ILE A 131 19.34 -2.52 -24.01
C ILE A 131 20.12 -3.60 -24.78
N ILE A 132 19.63 -4.05 -25.94
CA ILE A 132 20.37 -4.99 -26.78
C ILE A 132 21.66 -4.34 -27.30
N ALA A 133 21.58 -3.09 -27.75
CA ALA A 133 22.74 -2.34 -28.21
C ALA A 133 23.78 -2.11 -27.10
N THR A 134 23.34 -1.88 -25.87
CA THR A 134 24.18 -1.56 -24.71
C THR A 134 24.81 -2.78 -24.06
N TYR A 135 24.01 -3.82 -23.81
CA TYR A 135 24.43 -5.00 -23.03
C TYR A 135 24.74 -6.23 -23.90
N GLY A 136 24.33 -6.23 -25.16
CA GLY A 136 24.52 -7.33 -26.12
C GLY A 136 23.59 -8.53 -25.91
N THR A 137 23.22 -8.84 -24.65
CA THR A 137 22.29 -9.93 -24.30
C THR A 137 21.31 -9.52 -23.21
N LEU A 138 20.14 -10.15 -23.17
CA LEU A 138 19.16 -9.92 -22.11
C LEU A 138 19.64 -10.39 -20.74
N ASP A 139 20.44 -11.45 -20.67
CA ASP A 139 21.05 -11.90 -19.41
C ASP A 139 21.99 -10.83 -18.83
N ALA A 140 22.83 -10.23 -19.67
CA ALA A 140 23.72 -9.14 -19.23
C ALA A 140 22.94 -7.89 -18.77
N TRP A 141 21.82 -7.57 -19.44
CA TRP A 141 20.91 -6.52 -18.98
C TRP A 141 20.23 -6.89 -17.65
N ALA A 142 19.79 -8.13 -17.48
CA ALA A 142 19.16 -8.59 -16.24
C ALA A 142 20.15 -8.59 -15.06
N ASP A 143 21.40 -8.95 -15.28
CA ASP A 143 22.47 -8.86 -14.28
C ASP A 143 22.75 -7.41 -13.88
N ALA A 144 22.86 -6.51 -14.85
CA ALA A 144 23.04 -5.08 -14.57
C ALA A 144 21.83 -4.46 -13.85
N THR A 145 20.63 -4.82 -14.28
CA THR A 145 19.37 -4.40 -13.65
C THR A 145 19.26 -4.93 -12.22
N PHE A 146 19.60 -6.19 -11.99
CA PHE A 146 19.66 -6.75 -10.65
C PHE A 146 20.64 -6.01 -9.74
N GLN A 147 21.85 -5.67 -10.22
CA GLN A 147 22.77 -4.86 -9.43
C GLN A 147 22.17 -3.48 -9.08
N ARG A 148 21.47 -2.83 -10.01
CA ARG A 148 20.78 -1.55 -9.73
C ARG A 148 19.68 -1.70 -8.69
N THR A 149 18.96 -2.83 -8.65
CA THR A 149 17.99 -3.08 -7.57
C THR A 149 18.67 -3.18 -6.20
N CYS A 150 19.86 -3.80 -6.13
CA CYS A 150 20.65 -3.81 -4.90
C CYS A 150 21.15 -2.42 -4.51
N ASP A 151 21.61 -1.62 -5.48
CA ASP A 151 22.05 -0.25 -5.24
C ASP A 151 20.91 0.64 -4.71
N LEU A 152 19.67 0.38 -5.11
CA LEU A 152 18.45 1.04 -4.61
C LEU A 152 17.98 0.52 -3.24
N GLY A 153 18.45 -0.63 -2.75
CA GLY A 153 17.90 -1.24 -1.53
C GLY A 153 16.52 -1.88 -1.74
N ILE A 154 16.20 -2.24 -2.97
CA ILE A 154 14.95 -2.91 -3.35
C ILE A 154 15.01 -4.40 -2.98
N ARG A 155 13.88 -4.94 -2.51
CA ARG A 155 13.77 -6.33 -2.06
C ARG A 155 12.75 -7.16 -2.84
N THR A 156 11.90 -6.52 -3.63
CA THR A 156 10.80 -7.16 -4.33
C THR A 156 10.72 -6.76 -5.80
N LEU A 157 10.39 -7.73 -6.64
CA LEU A 157 9.85 -7.49 -7.98
C LEU A 157 8.33 -7.38 -7.85
N GLY A 158 7.78 -6.17 -8.00
CA GLY A 158 6.34 -5.92 -7.91
C GLY A 158 5.52 -6.53 -9.06
N GLY A 159 4.41 -5.90 -9.42
CA GLY A 159 3.55 -6.38 -10.51
C GLY A 159 4.24 -6.35 -11.89
N TRP A 160 3.83 -7.28 -12.78
CA TRP A 160 4.21 -7.30 -14.21
C TRP A 160 5.70 -7.35 -14.54
N ASN A 161 6.50 -7.97 -13.67
CA ASN A 161 7.88 -8.33 -13.99
C ASN A 161 7.91 -9.59 -14.87
N SER A 162 8.93 -9.71 -15.73
CA SER A 162 8.88 -10.67 -16.84
C SER A 162 9.76 -11.91 -16.65
N THR A 163 9.26 -13.07 -17.13
CA THR A 163 10.06 -14.24 -17.55
C THR A 163 10.25 -14.33 -19.07
N GLU A 164 9.67 -13.41 -19.82
CA GLU A 164 9.69 -13.43 -21.28
C GLU A 164 11.11 -13.13 -21.76
N ASN A 165 11.74 -14.14 -22.34
CA ASN A 165 13.10 -14.11 -22.90
C ASN A 165 14.24 -13.95 -21.87
N VAL A 166 13.94 -13.67 -20.59
CA VAL A 166 14.89 -13.66 -19.47
C VAL A 166 14.16 -13.94 -18.15
N ASP A 167 14.71 -14.82 -17.31
CA ASP A 167 14.12 -15.16 -16.00
C ASP A 167 14.67 -14.23 -14.90
N LEU A 168 13.86 -13.24 -14.49
CA LEU A 168 14.23 -12.30 -13.42
C LEU A 168 13.99 -12.83 -12.00
N PHE A 169 13.22 -13.91 -11.84
CA PHE A 169 12.72 -14.33 -10.53
C PHE A 169 13.62 -15.34 -9.81
N ALA A 170 14.34 -16.18 -10.54
CA ALA A 170 15.07 -17.31 -9.94
C ALA A 170 16.23 -16.84 -9.03
N GLY A 171 16.01 -16.89 -7.72
CA GLY A 171 17.04 -16.72 -6.69
C GLY A 171 17.63 -15.31 -6.58
N ARG A 172 16.95 -14.30 -7.11
CA ARG A 172 17.40 -12.90 -7.12
C ARG A 172 16.66 -12.05 -6.09
N LEU A 173 15.34 -11.97 -6.21
CA LEU A 173 14.46 -11.17 -5.35
C LEU A 173 13.14 -11.89 -5.15
N ALA A 174 12.48 -11.60 -4.03
CA ALA A 174 11.09 -12.01 -3.84
C ALA A 174 10.20 -11.34 -4.89
N TYR A 175 9.08 -11.95 -5.26
CA TYR A 175 8.23 -11.41 -6.33
C TYR A 175 6.75 -11.65 -6.14
N THR A 176 5.96 -10.86 -6.85
CA THR A 176 4.50 -10.99 -6.93
C THR A 176 4.07 -11.41 -8.34
N VAL A 177 2.94 -12.10 -8.45
CA VAL A 177 2.29 -12.47 -9.72
C VAL A 177 0.92 -11.80 -9.80
N ASN A 178 0.36 -11.67 -11.00
CA ASN A 178 -0.94 -11.06 -11.21
C ASN A 178 -1.84 -12.02 -12.00
N ILE A 179 -3.12 -12.09 -11.65
CA ILE A 179 -4.18 -12.68 -12.48
C ILE A 179 -5.32 -11.69 -12.66
N ASP A 180 -6.13 -11.86 -13.70
CA ASP A 180 -7.34 -11.07 -13.95
C ASP A 180 -8.49 -12.05 -14.23
N VAL A 181 -9.26 -12.37 -13.18
CA VAL A 181 -10.41 -13.27 -13.28
C VAL A 181 -11.57 -12.56 -13.93
N TYR A 182 -11.82 -11.29 -13.61
CA TYR A 182 -12.92 -10.52 -14.17
C TYR A 182 -12.89 -10.50 -15.70
N SER A 183 -11.73 -10.23 -16.31
CA SER A 183 -11.57 -10.20 -17.77
C SER A 183 -11.77 -11.55 -18.46
N SER A 184 -11.65 -12.67 -17.73
CA SER A 184 -11.93 -14.02 -18.25
C SER A 184 -13.42 -14.29 -18.45
N LEU A 185 -14.28 -13.51 -17.79
CA LEU A 185 -15.73 -13.69 -17.77
C LEU A 185 -16.39 -13.12 -19.05
N PRO A 186 -17.62 -13.53 -19.40
CA PRO A 186 -18.31 -13.05 -20.59
C PRO A 186 -18.49 -11.53 -20.57
N ALA A 187 -18.19 -10.86 -21.67
CA ALA A 187 -18.39 -9.42 -21.80
C ALA A 187 -19.88 -9.06 -21.92
N VAL A 188 -20.32 -8.06 -21.16
CA VAL A 188 -21.63 -7.43 -21.29
C VAL A 188 -21.45 -6.14 -22.10
N THR A 189 -21.91 -6.17 -23.35
CA THR A 189 -21.75 -5.09 -24.33
C THR A 189 -23.06 -4.37 -24.66
N THR A 190 -24.16 -4.79 -24.04
CA THR A 190 -25.50 -4.21 -24.21
C THR A 190 -25.74 -2.98 -23.34
N GLY A 191 -24.72 -2.52 -22.61
CA GLY A 191 -24.79 -1.32 -21.79
C GLY A 191 -25.15 -0.08 -22.63
N PRO A 192 -25.86 0.90 -22.05
CA PRO A 192 -26.09 2.19 -22.70
C PRO A 192 -24.80 2.85 -23.22
N PRO A 193 -24.88 3.65 -24.32
CA PRO A 193 -23.69 4.30 -24.89
C PRO A 193 -22.91 5.10 -23.85
N GLY A 194 -21.59 4.91 -23.80
CA GLY A 194 -20.70 5.64 -22.87
C GLY A 194 -20.34 4.90 -21.59
N LEU A 195 -21.08 3.84 -21.22
CA LEU A 195 -20.67 2.99 -20.09
C LEU A 195 -19.47 2.11 -20.47
N LYS A 196 -18.52 1.96 -19.54
CA LYS A 196 -17.43 1.00 -19.71
C LYS A 196 -18.03 -0.42 -19.75
N PRO A 197 -17.59 -1.28 -20.70
CA PRO A 197 -18.03 -2.67 -20.76
C PRO A 197 -17.85 -3.39 -19.42
N ARG A 198 -18.84 -4.19 -19.04
CA ARG A 198 -18.79 -5.01 -17.82
C ARG A 198 -18.67 -6.48 -18.17
N ARG A 199 -18.62 -7.30 -17.13
CA ARG A 199 -18.55 -8.76 -17.27
C ARG A 199 -19.73 -9.37 -16.55
N ASP A 200 -20.33 -10.42 -17.11
CA ASP A 200 -21.37 -11.20 -16.44
C ASP A 200 -20.70 -12.18 -15.47
N VAL A 201 -20.67 -11.80 -14.19
CA VAL A 201 -20.00 -12.59 -13.14
C VAL A 201 -20.83 -13.78 -12.66
N PHE A 202 -22.10 -13.81 -13.06
CA PHE A 202 -23.07 -14.83 -12.69
C PHE A 202 -23.31 -15.85 -13.81
N ALA A 203 -22.52 -15.78 -14.89
CA ALA A 203 -22.53 -16.77 -15.95
C ALA A 203 -22.38 -18.19 -15.38
N PRO A 204 -23.16 -19.19 -15.82
CA PRO A 204 -23.09 -20.55 -15.28
C PRO A 204 -21.72 -21.23 -15.39
N ASP A 205 -20.87 -20.76 -16.29
CA ASP A 205 -19.50 -21.24 -16.51
C ASP A 205 -18.41 -20.31 -15.90
N ALA A 206 -18.79 -19.33 -15.07
CA ALA A 206 -17.88 -18.33 -14.48
C ALA A 206 -16.67 -18.94 -13.78
N LEU A 207 -16.88 -19.97 -12.93
CA LEU A 207 -15.76 -20.66 -12.26
C LEU A 207 -14.85 -21.39 -13.25
N THR A 208 -15.40 -21.99 -14.30
CA THR A 208 -14.59 -22.66 -15.33
C THR A 208 -13.73 -21.66 -16.08
N ARG A 209 -14.25 -20.45 -16.33
CA ARG A 209 -13.50 -19.34 -16.94
C ARG A 209 -12.44 -18.79 -15.99
N ALA A 210 -12.79 -18.56 -14.73
CA ALA A 210 -11.87 -18.12 -13.70
C ALA A 210 -10.68 -19.09 -13.58
N ARG A 211 -10.91 -20.41 -13.58
CA ARG A 211 -9.84 -21.43 -13.57
C ARG A 211 -8.87 -21.34 -14.74
N SER A 212 -9.23 -20.70 -15.85
CA SER A 212 -8.29 -20.51 -16.96
C SER A 212 -7.14 -19.58 -16.60
N THR A 213 -7.31 -18.68 -15.63
CA THR A 213 -6.22 -17.80 -15.16
C THR A 213 -5.14 -18.57 -14.40
N ALA A 214 -5.50 -19.67 -13.73
CA ALA A 214 -4.54 -20.55 -13.06
C ALA A 214 -3.58 -21.26 -14.04
N ALA A 215 -3.92 -21.35 -15.33
CA ALA A 215 -3.03 -21.94 -16.33
C ALA A 215 -1.82 -21.06 -16.66
N ASP A 216 -1.76 -19.82 -16.17
CA ASP A 216 -0.60 -18.95 -16.31
C ASP A 216 0.66 -19.61 -15.71
N PRO A 217 1.75 -19.75 -16.48
CA PRO A 217 2.99 -20.34 -15.98
C PRO A 217 3.57 -19.65 -14.73
N LEU A 218 3.37 -18.34 -14.57
CA LEU A 218 3.81 -17.59 -13.40
C LEU A 218 3.00 -17.94 -12.16
N VAL A 219 1.69 -18.22 -12.32
CA VAL A 219 0.84 -18.70 -11.21
C VAL A 219 1.30 -20.09 -10.78
N GLN A 220 1.55 -20.99 -11.74
CA GLN A 220 2.06 -22.33 -11.45
C GLN A 220 3.47 -22.31 -10.82
N ARG A 221 4.31 -21.36 -11.23
CA ARG A 221 5.61 -21.12 -10.59
C ARG A 221 5.42 -20.64 -9.16
N CYS A 222 4.62 -19.60 -8.94
CA CYS A 222 4.34 -19.04 -7.62
C CYS A 222 3.83 -20.12 -6.65
N ALA A 223 2.99 -21.01 -7.15
CA ALA A 223 2.46 -22.16 -6.43
C ALA A 223 3.52 -23.17 -5.96
N THR A 224 4.79 -23.08 -6.36
CA THR A 224 5.86 -24.01 -5.94
C THR A 224 7.15 -23.31 -5.49
N ASP A 225 7.34 -22.06 -5.89
CA ASP A 225 8.54 -21.28 -5.66
C ASP A 225 8.44 -20.50 -4.33
N PRO A 226 9.32 -20.75 -3.35
CA PRO A 226 9.27 -20.04 -2.07
C PRO A 226 9.62 -18.54 -2.19
N TRP A 227 10.16 -18.08 -3.31
CA TRP A 227 10.43 -16.67 -3.55
C TRP A 227 9.17 -15.88 -3.95
N CYS A 228 8.08 -16.56 -4.32
CA CYS A 228 6.82 -15.87 -4.59
C CYS A 228 6.13 -15.46 -3.30
N ILE A 229 5.84 -14.16 -3.17
CA ILE A 229 5.10 -13.58 -2.05
C ILE A 229 3.63 -14.00 -2.14
N GLY A 230 3.04 -13.90 -3.34
CA GLY A 230 1.63 -14.18 -3.58
C GLY A 230 1.16 -13.66 -4.93
N VAL A 231 -0.16 -13.67 -5.12
CA VAL A 231 -0.83 -13.31 -6.38
C VAL A 231 -1.77 -12.14 -6.14
N PHE A 232 -1.56 -11.03 -6.87
CA PHE A 232 -2.58 -9.99 -7.02
C PHE A 232 -3.73 -10.52 -7.88
N VAL A 233 -4.96 -10.33 -7.41
CA VAL A 233 -6.18 -10.82 -8.07
C VAL A 233 -6.96 -9.65 -8.63
N GLU A 234 -6.92 -9.42 -9.93
CA GLU A 234 -7.43 -8.23 -10.63
C GLU A 234 -6.44 -7.06 -10.73
N ASN A 235 -6.81 -6.06 -11.56
CA ASN A 235 -6.19 -4.75 -11.62
C ASN A 235 -7.21 -3.67 -11.99
N GLU A 236 -7.51 -2.74 -11.08
CA GLU A 236 -8.31 -1.54 -11.34
C GLU A 236 -9.70 -1.81 -11.95
N GLN A 237 -10.33 -2.90 -11.52
CA GLN A 237 -11.64 -3.29 -12.05
C GLN A 237 -12.74 -2.33 -11.58
N PRO A 238 -13.81 -2.17 -12.40
CA PRO A 238 -14.72 -1.03 -12.27
C PRO A 238 -15.79 -1.21 -11.17
N TYR A 239 -15.46 -1.45 -9.90
CA TYR A 239 -16.47 -1.74 -8.86
C TYR A 239 -17.19 -0.53 -8.24
N ALA A 240 -16.98 0.67 -8.78
CA ALA A 240 -17.73 1.87 -8.43
C ALA A 240 -17.69 2.91 -9.56
N PRO A 241 -18.67 3.83 -9.64
CA PRO A 241 -18.54 5.04 -10.44
C PRO A 241 -17.35 5.87 -9.97
N SER A 242 -16.57 6.40 -10.89
CA SER A 242 -15.40 7.21 -10.61
C SER A 242 -15.08 8.22 -11.71
N VAL A 243 -14.04 9.04 -11.52
CA VAL A 243 -13.54 9.94 -12.57
C VAL A 243 -13.02 9.18 -13.80
N THR A 244 -12.71 7.89 -13.65
CA THR A 244 -12.23 7.03 -14.72
C THR A 244 -13.26 6.02 -15.22
N VAL A 245 -14.33 5.74 -14.47
CA VAL A 245 -15.32 4.68 -14.75
C VAL A 245 -16.75 5.20 -14.59
N GLY A 246 -17.55 5.11 -15.66
CA GLY A 246 -18.97 5.45 -15.63
C GLY A 246 -19.94 4.28 -15.46
N GLY A 247 -21.11 4.59 -14.88
CA GLY A 247 -22.26 3.70 -14.65
C GLY A 247 -22.08 2.55 -13.64
N SER A 248 -23.20 1.95 -13.24
CA SER A 248 -23.23 0.79 -12.30
C SER A 248 -23.46 -0.55 -13.01
N HIS A 249 -23.01 -1.66 -12.41
CA HIS A 249 -23.35 -3.01 -12.85
C HIS A 249 -24.85 -3.24 -12.90
N LEU A 250 -25.62 -2.60 -12.01
CA LEU A 250 -27.08 -2.65 -12.02
C LEU A 250 -27.65 -2.17 -13.36
N ASP A 251 -27.18 -1.02 -13.86
CA ASP A 251 -27.67 -0.46 -15.13
C ASP A 251 -27.28 -1.34 -16.33
N VAL A 252 -26.05 -1.87 -16.30
CA VAL A 252 -25.52 -2.69 -17.38
C VAL A 252 -26.21 -4.06 -17.45
N TYR A 253 -26.50 -4.68 -16.31
CA TYR A 253 -27.18 -5.98 -16.28
C TYR A 253 -28.67 -5.83 -16.58
N LEU A 254 -29.28 -4.72 -16.19
CA LEU A 254 -30.67 -4.44 -16.53
C LEU A 254 -30.87 -4.29 -18.05
N SER A 255 -29.87 -3.79 -18.79
CA SER A 255 -29.95 -3.64 -20.24
C SER A 255 -29.71 -4.93 -21.03
N GLU A 256 -29.36 -6.03 -20.36
CA GLU A 256 -29.23 -7.33 -21.00
C GLU A 256 -30.58 -7.91 -21.45
N ALA A 257 -30.51 -8.92 -22.31
CA ALA A 257 -31.70 -9.67 -22.73
C ALA A 257 -32.37 -10.36 -21.54
N ALA A 258 -33.70 -10.46 -21.59
CA ALA A 258 -34.46 -11.24 -20.62
C ALA A 258 -33.92 -12.67 -20.52
N GLY A 259 -33.66 -13.12 -19.29
CA GLY A 259 -33.10 -14.45 -19.02
C GLY A 259 -31.57 -14.54 -19.10
N SER A 260 -30.86 -13.45 -19.41
CA SER A 260 -29.40 -13.40 -19.22
C SER A 260 -29.04 -13.68 -17.75
N PRO A 261 -27.96 -14.44 -17.46
CA PRO A 261 -27.59 -14.78 -16.08
C PRO A 261 -27.44 -13.54 -15.17
N GLY A 262 -26.71 -12.52 -15.64
CA GLY A 262 -26.57 -11.25 -14.93
C GLY A 262 -27.91 -10.58 -14.59
N LYS A 263 -28.83 -10.49 -15.56
CA LYS A 263 -30.16 -9.90 -15.35
C LYS A 263 -31.08 -10.72 -14.44
N VAL A 264 -31.00 -12.04 -14.51
CA VAL A 264 -31.73 -12.94 -13.61
C VAL A 264 -31.22 -12.75 -12.18
N GLU A 265 -29.91 -12.67 -12.00
CA GLU A 265 -29.33 -12.42 -10.68
C GLU A 265 -29.69 -11.03 -10.14
N LEU A 266 -29.66 -9.99 -10.98
CA LEU A 266 -30.11 -8.66 -10.58
C LEU A 266 -31.56 -8.67 -10.09
N GLN A 267 -32.47 -9.37 -10.78
CA GLN A 267 -33.85 -9.52 -10.33
C GLN A 267 -33.91 -10.22 -8.96
N ASN A 268 -33.21 -11.34 -8.80
CA ASN A 268 -33.21 -12.11 -7.55
C ASN A 268 -32.68 -11.27 -6.40
N PHE A 269 -31.58 -10.56 -6.62
CA PHE A 269 -30.96 -9.65 -5.67
C PHE A 269 -31.94 -8.55 -5.22
N LEU A 270 -32.60 -7.86 -6.15
CA LEU A 270 -33.59 -6.83 -5.83
C LEU A 270 -34.79 -7.42 -5.10
N SER A 271 -35.24 -8.61 -5.47
CA SER A 271 -36.31 -9.32 -4.77
C SER A 271 -35.94 -9.59 -3.31
N GLU A 272 -34.76 -10.17 -3.06
CA GLU A 272 -34.26 -10.45 -1.72
C GLU A 272 -34.07 -9.17 -0.90
N ARG A 273 -33.48 -8.14 -1.50
CA ARG A 273 -33.18 -6.87 -0.86
C ARG A 273 -34.44 -6.12 -0.38
N HIS A 274 -35.54 -6.27 -1.10
CA HIS A 274 -36.86 -5.74 -0.69
C HIS A 274 -37.73 -6.78 0.03
N GLY A 275 -37.15 -7.89 0.51
CA GLY A 275 -37.86 -8.90 1.30
C GLY A 275 -38.97 -9.64 0.54
N GLY A 276 -38.88 -9.70 -0.79
CA GLY A 276 -39.92 -10.24 -1.67
C GLY A 276 -41.14 -9.34 -1.83
N ASP A 277 -41.13 -8.11 -1.27
CA ASP A 277 -42.23 -7.17 -1.37
C ASP A 277 -42.09 -6.23 -2.58
N ILE A 278 -42.86 -6.52 -3.63
CA ILE A 278 -42.86 -5.68 -4.84
C ILE A 278 -43.36 -4.25 -4.58
N ALA A 279 -44.18 -4.02 -3.54
CA ALA A 279 -44.62 -2.67 -3.18
C ALA A 279 -43.48 -1.84 -2.59
N SER A 280 -42.60 -2.46 -1.79
CA SER A 280 -41.37 -1.84 -1.30
C SER A 280 -40.46 -1.42 -2.45
N PHE A 281 -40.17 -2.34 -3.39
CA PHE A 281 -39.37 -2.04 -4.57
C PHE A 281 -39.99 -0.90 -5.40
N ASN A 282 -41.29 -0.98 -5.70
CA ASN A 282 -42.01 0.06 -6.45
C ASN A 282 -41.94 1.42 -5.76
N SER A 283 -42.00 1.46 -4.43
CA SER A 283 -41.87 2.71 -3.67
C SER A 283 -40.48 3.34 -3.82
N THR A 284 -39.41 2.55 -3.69
CA THR A 284 -38.03 3.03 -3.83
C THR A 284 -37.72 3.45 -5.26
N TRP A 285 -38.04 2.61 -6.22
CA TRP A 285 -37.69 2.81 -7.63
C TRP A 285 -38.71 3.60 -8.44
N GLY A 286 -39.86 3.95 -7.84
CA GLY A 286 -40.90 4.75 -8.49
C GLY A 286 -41.55 4.03 -9.67
N THR A 287 -41.60 2.70 -9.61
CA THR A 287 -42.17 1.83 -10.64
C THR A 287 -43.61 1.41 -10.28
N SER A 288 -44.25 0.64 -11.16
CA SER A 288 -45.60 0.10 -10.94
C SER A 288 -45.70 -1.37 -11.36
N LEU A 289 -44.62 -2.12 -11.11
CA LEU A 289 -44.52 -3.53 -11.48
C LEU A 289 -45.49 -4.37 -10.65
N SER A 290 -46.06 -5.42 -11.26
CA SER A 290 -46.95 -6.36 -10.57
C SER A 290 -46.18 -7.46 -9.82
N SER A 291 -44.94 -7.72 -10.23
CA SER A 291 -44.05 -8.76 -9.68
C SER A 291 -42.58 -8.46 -10.03
N PHE A 292 -41.63 -9.14 -9.38
CA PHE A 292 -40.21 -8.97 -9.70
C PHE A 292 -39.84 -9.55 -11.07
N GLU A 293 -40.60 -10.53 -11.57
CA GLU A 293 -40.42 -11.12 -12.90
C GLU A 293 -40.51 -10.09 -14.02
N GLU A 294 -41.27 -9.00 -13.84
CA GLU A 294 -41.37 -7.91 -14.81
C GLU A 294 -40.05 -7.10 -14.95
N ILE A 295 -39.08 -7.26 -14.04
CA ILE A 295 -37.74 -6.68 -14.19
C ILE A 295 -37.05 -7.22 -15.46
N GLN A 296 -37.34 -8.44 -15.89
CA GLN A 296 -36.77 -9.00 -17.12
C GLN A 296 -37.15 -8.19 -18.37
N ASP A 297 -38.28 -7.50 -18.34
CA ASP A 297 -38.78 -6.68 -19.45
C ASP A 297 -38.28 -5.22 -19.40
N LEU A 298 -37.63 -4.82 -18.30
CA LEU A 298 -37.06 -3.49 -18.14
C LEU A 298 -35.66 -3.40 -18.75
N ASN A 299 -35.32 -2.23 -19.29
CA ASN A 299 -33.96 -1.92 -19.75
C ASN A 299 -33.33 -0.73 -18.99
N SER A 300 -34.10 -0.09 -18.10
CA SER A 300 -33.66 1.01 -17.23
C SER A 300 -34.60 1.18 -16.03
N LEU A 301 -34.08 1.67 -14.90
CA LEU A 301 -34.82 1.91 -13.65
C LEU A 301 -34.77 3.40 -13.18
N GLY A 302 -34.24 4.32 -13.99
CA GLY A 302 -34.02 5.70 -13.57
C GLY A 302 -33.80 6.71 -14.72
N THR A 303 -33.80 7.99 -14.35
CA THR A 303 -33.78 9.16 -15.25
C THR A 303 -32.39 9.63 -15.65
N CYS A 304 -31.32 8.98 -15.19
CA CYS A 304 -29.98 9.36 -15.58
C CYS A 304 -29.78 9.13 -17.09
N PRO A 305 -29.62 10.19 -17.91
CA PRO A 305 -29.32 10.02 -19.31
C PRO A 305 -27.93 9.43 -19.41
N THR A 306 -27.82 8.29 -20.06
CA THR A 306 -26.55 7.60 -20.33
C THR A 306 -25.81 8.34 -21.45
N GLY A 307 -25.45 9.59 -21.20
CA GLY A 307 -24.65 10.43 -22.07
C GLY A 307 -23.16 10.36 -21.69
N ILE A 308 -22.31 10.83 -22.60
CA ILE A 308 -20.85 10.73 -22.50
C ILE A 308 -20.29 11.95 -21.76
N GLY A 309 -19.60 11.70 -20.64
CA GLY A 309 -18.71 12.68 -19.99
C GLY A 309 -18.73 12.58 -18.47
N ALA A 310 -17.67 13.04 -17.80
CA ALA A 310 -17.56 13.10 -16.34
C ALA A 310 -18.71 13.88 -15.64
N ASP A 311 -19.52 14.62 -16.41
CA ASP A 311 -20.70 15.35 -15.94
C ASP A 311 -21.96 14.45 -15.81
N ASP A 312 -22.04 13.31 -16.51
CA ASP A 312 -23.25 12.48 -16.57
C ASP A 312 -23.25 11.36 -15.51
N ASP A 313 -22.09 10.85 -15.06
CA ASP A 313 -22.01 9.82 -14.01
C ASP A 313 -22.40 10.34 -12.62
N LEU A 314 -22.32 11.66 -12.41
CA LEU A 314 -22.70 12.33 -11.16
C LEU A 314 -24.23 12.30 -10.91
N CYS A 315 -25.04 11.94 -11.91
CA CYS A 315 -26.49 11.82 -11.75
C CYS A 315 -26.88 10.79 -10.67
N THR A 316 -26.05 9.74 -10.48
CA THR A 316 -26.28 8.68 -9.50
C THR A 316 -26.16 9.22 -8.07
N PHE A 317 -25.36 10.27 -7.87
CA PHE A 317 -25.24 10.99 -6.60
C PHE A 317 -26.44 11.91 -6.31
N GLY A 318 -27.24 12.22 -7.33
CA GLY A 318 -28.50 12.97 -7.17
C GLY A 318 -29.73 12.07 -6.99
N GLU A 319 -29.58 10.75 -7.01
CA GLU A 319 -30.69 9.81 -6.79
C GLU A 319 -31.12 9.77 -5.31
N PRO A 320 -32.38 9.38 -5.02
CA PRO A 320 -32.81 9.05 -3.68
C PRO A 320 -31.85 8.06 -2.98
N ALA A 321 -31.58 8.29 -1.70
CA ALA A 321 -30.58 7.54 -0.94
C ALA A 321 -30.85 6.01 -0.89
N ASP A 322 -32.11 5.60 -0.94
CA ASP A 322 -32.51 4.19 -0.98
C ASP A 322 -32.15 3.52 -2.31
N ARG A 323 -32.31 4.20 -3.45
CA ARG A 323 -31.84 3.71 -4.76
C ARG A 323 -30.32 3.62 -4.81
N PHE A 324 -29.62 4.63 -4.30
CA PHE A 324 -28.17 4.61 -4.22
C PHE A 324 -27.69 3.42 -3.35
N ALA A 325 -28.36 3.17 -2.23
CA ALA A 325 -28.06 2.02 -1.36
C ALA A 325 -28.24 0.68 -2.08
N ASP A 326 -29.28 0.53 -2.92
CA ASP A 326 -29.48 -0.68 -3.74
C ASP A 326 -28.38 -0.87 -4.78
N ARG A 327 -28.00 0.19 -5.50
CA ARG A 327 -26.90 0.16 -6.47
C ARG A 327 -25.60 -0.25 -5.80
N ALA A 328 -25.27 0.41 -4.70
CA ALA A 328 -24.03 0.16 -3.98
C ALA A 328 -23.98 -1.24 -3.35
N ALA A 329 -25.12 -1.77 -2.89
CA ALA A 329 -25.21 -3.15 -2.42
C ALA A 329 -25.04 -4.16 -3.58
N PHE A 330 -25.56 -3.86 -4.77
CA PHE A 330 -25.36 -4.71 -5.93
C PHE A 330 -23.91 -4.68 -6.44
N GLU A 331 -23.24 -3.52 -6.41
CA GLU A 331 -21.81 -3.41 -6.68
C GLU A 331 -21.01 -4.32 -5.73
N ALA A 332 -21.31 -4.28 -4.42
CA ALA A 332 -20.66 -5.14 -3.44
C ALA A 332 -20.93 -6.64 -3.70
N HIS A 333 -22.14 -6.99 -4.16
CA HIS A 333 -22.50 -8.37 -4.53
C HIS A 333 -21.68 -8.88 -5.72
N VAL A 334 -21.56 -8.07 -6.77
CA VAL A 334 -20.73 -8.37 -7.94
C VAL A 334 -19.25 -8.50 -7.53
N ALA A 335 -18.74 -7.53 -6.77
CA ALA A 335 -17.35 -7.49 -6.34
C ALA A 335 -16.99 -8.69 -5.45
N GLY A 336 -17.84 -9.02 -4.47
CA GLY A 336 -17.66 -10.19 -3.61
C GLY A 336 -17.73 -11.52 -4.37
N THR A 337 -18.53 -11.59 -5.44
CA THR A 337 -18.59 -12.77 -6.32
C THR A 337 -17.28 -12.97 -7.06
N VAL A 338 -16.70 -11.91 -7.62
CA VAL A 338 -15.39 -11.99 -8.31
C VAL A 338 -14.28 -12.34 -7.34
N ALA A 339 -14.22 -11.70 -6.17
CA ALA A 339 -13.22 -12.00 -5.15
C ALA A 339 -13.30 -13.47 -4.69
N SER A 340 -14.51 -14.00 -4.51
CA SER A 340 -14.72 -15.41 -4.14
C SER A 340 -14.30 -16.38 -5.26
N LEU A 341 -14.49 -16.00 -6.53
CA LEU A 341 -14.01 -16.80 -7.67
C LEU A 341 -12.47 -16.82 -7.71
N ALA A 342 -11.83 -15.67 -7.53
CA ALA A 342 -10.38 -15.56 -7.53
C ALA A 342 -9.74 -16.36 -6.38
N ASP A 343 -10.21 -16.16 -5.14
CA ASP A 343 -9.73 -16.89 -3.97
C ASP A 343 -9.87 -18.41 -4.13
N ARG A 344 -11.02 -18.87 -4.65
CA ARG A 344 -11.22 -20.29 -4.95
C ARG A 344 -10.24 -20.82 -6.00
N VAL A 345 -9.93 -20.03 -7.02
CA VAL A 345 -8.93 -20.42 -8.03
C VAL A 345 -7.55 -20.56 -7.38
N LEU A 346 -7.16 -19.63 -6.50
CA LEU A 346 -5.87 -19.70 -5.80
C LEU A 346 -5.82 -20.90 -4.84
N ASP A 347 -6.89 -21.15 -4.06
CA ASP A 347 -7.02 -22.31 -3.17
C ASP A 347 -6.90 -23.65 -3.92
N GLU A 348 -7.50 -23.75 -5.12
CA GLU A 348 -7.41 -24.94 -5.95
C GLU A 348 -5.99 -25.17 -6.52
N VAL A 349 -5.18 -24.11 -6.62
CA VAL A 349 -3.78 -24.17 -7.07
C VAL A 349 -2.82 -24.50 -5.92
N GLU A 350 -2.83 -23.70 -4.85
CA GLU A 350 -2.00 -23.86 -3.65
C GLU A 350 -2.64 -23.08 -2.48
N PRO A 351 -3.27 -23.76 -1.50
CA PRO A 351 -3.94 -23.10 -0.37
C PRO A 351 -3.04 -22.24 0.53
N ALA A 352 -1.71 -22.43 0.48
CA ALA A 352 -0.77 -21.61 1.24
C ALA A 352 -0.31 -20.35 0.49
N MET A 353 -0.76 -20.14 -0.75
CA MET A 353 -0.43 -18.98 -1.57
C MET A 353 -1.24 -17.76 -1.10
N LEU A 354 -0.56 -16.62 -0.89
CA LEU A 354 -1.24 -15.42 -0.45
C LEU A 354 -2.07 -14.80 -1.59
N ASP A 355 -3.33 -14.51 -1.29
CA ASP A 355 -4.17 -13.61 -2.09
C ASP A 355 -3.80 -12.17 -1.71
N LEU A 356 -3.18 -11.46 -2.64
CA LEU A 356 -2.71 -10.09 -2.45
C LEU A 356 -3.78 -9.04 -2.81
N GLY A 357 -5.01 -9.45 -3.10
CA GLY A 357 -6.14 -8.55 -3.34
C GLY A 357 -6.09 -7.83 -4.70
N PRO A 358 -6.98 -6.84 -4.90
CA PRO A 358 -7.42 -6.47 -6.24
C PRO A 358 -6.83 -5.23 -6.89
N ARG A 359 -5.78 -4.66 -6.30
CA ARG A 359 -5.10 -3.47 -6.83
C ARG A 359 -6.13 -2.37 -7.14
N LEU A 360 -6.90 -2.00 -6.12
CA LEU A 360 -7.95 -0.99 -6.25
C LEU A 360 -7.32 0.31 -6.72
N VAL A 361 -7.86 0.88 -7.78
CA VAL A 361 -7.44 2.20 -8.26
C VAL A 361 -7.81 3.26 -7.23
N MET A 362 -7.11 4.41 -7.27
CA MET A 362 -7.27 5.57 -6.38
C MET A 362 -8.65 6.25 -6.40
N ASP A 363 -9.67 5.59 -6.93
CA ASP A 363 -11.03 6.06 -6.96
C ASP A 363 -11.71 5.81 -5.61
N PRO A 364 -12.66 6.68 -5.21
CA PRO A 364 -13.30 6.63 -3.90
C PRO A 364 -14.23 5.41 -3.87
N GLN A 365 -13.72 4.32 -3.32
CA GLN A 365 -14.47 3.07 -3.18
C GLN A 365 -15.58 3.23 -2.14
N LEU A 366 -16.67 2.48 -2.30
CA LEU A 366 -17.69 2.38 -1.27
C LEU A 366 -17.24 1.37 -0.21
N PRO A 367 -17.41 1.65 1.10
CA PRO A 367 -16.94 0.77 2.16
C PRO A 367 -17.41 -0.68 2.04
N GLN A 368 -18.65 -0.91 1.60
CA GLN A 368 -19.22 -2.25 1.39
C GLN A 368 -18.61 -2.98 0.19
N VAL A 369 -18.22 -2.27 -0.87
CA VAL A 369 -17.53 -2.86 -2.03
C VAL A 369 -16.12 -3.27 -1.61
N LEU A 370 -15.41 -2.37 -0.92
CA LEU A 370 -14.11 -2.66 -0.35
C LEU A 370 -14.15 -3.86 0.59
N ALA A 371 -15.13 -3.91 1.50
CA ALA A 371 -15.29 -5.03 2.43
C ALA A 371 -15.56 -6.36 1.69
N ALA A 372 -16.39 -6.34 0.64
CA ALA A 372 -16.68 -7.53 -0.16
C ALA A 372 -15.45 -8.05 -0.91
N LEU A 373 -14.67 -7.15 -1.53
CA LEU A 373 -13.42 -7.51 -2.21
C LEU A 373 -12.35 -8.00 -1.25
N ALA A 374 -12.25 -7.35 -0.10
CA ALA A 374 -11.25 -7.68 0.91
C ALA A 374 -11.59 -8.97 1.66
N ALA A 375 -12.84 -9.40 1.73
CA ALA A 375 -13.29 -10.51 2.59
C ALA A 375 -12.45 -11.80 2.44
N PRO A 376 -12.20 -12.34 1.22
CA PRO A 376 -11.38 -13.53 1.06
C PRO A 376 -9.86 -13.27 1.07
N ALA A 377 -9.40 -12.07 0.68
CA ALA A 377 -7.98 -11.79 0.46
C ALA A 377 -7.12 -11.84 1.73
N ASP A 378 -5.83 -12.19 1.66
CA ASP A 378 -4.92 -12.12 2.82
C ASP A 378 -4.38 -10.70 3.03
N VAL A 379 -4.22 -9.96 1.92
CA VAL A 379 -3.74 -8.58 1.86
C VAL A 379 -4.66 -7.78 0.92
N VAL A 380 -4.90 -6.51 1.25
CA VAL A 380 -5.62 -5.60 0.34
C VAL A 380 -4.61 -4.80 -0.45
N SER A 381 -4.64 -4.88 -1.78
CA SER A 381 -3.78 -4.07 -2.63
C SER A 381 -4.49 -2.88 -3.25
N VAL A 382 -3.75 -1.78 -3.39
CA VAL A 382 -4.24 -0.50 -3.93
C VAL A 382 -3.20 0.17 -4.82
N ASN A 383 -3.64 0.73 -5.93
CA ASN A 383 -2.89 1.65 -6.77
C ASN A 383 -3.17 3.08 -6.28
N ASP A 384 -2.27 3.62 -5.47
CA ASP A 384 -2.52 4.76 -4.59
C ASP A 384 -1.86 6.05 -5.10
N TYR A 385 -2.38 6.57 -6.22
CA TYR A 385 -1.87 7.80 -6.82
C TYR A 385 -2.31 9.07 -6.06
N ASP A 386 -1.37 9.94 -5.69
CA ASP A 386 -1.60 11.23 -5.01
C ASP A 386 -2.19 12.29 -5.97
N LEU A 387 -3.48 12.14 -6.27
CA LEU A 387 -4.21 13.06 -7.17
C LEU A 387 -4.31 14.47 -6.59
N GLY A 388 -4.15 14.66 -5.28
CA GLY A 388 -4.21 15.97 -4.62
C GLY A 388 -3.15 16.96 -5.12
N VAL A 389 -2.02 16.45 -5.63
CA VAL A 389 -0.99 17.28 -6.28
C VAL A 389 -1.50 17.96 -7.55
N VAL A 390 -2.41 17.32 -8.28
CA VAL A 390 -2.96 17.82 -9.56
C VAL A 390 -4.33 18.46 -9.37
N ILE A 391 -5.15 17.92 -8.45
CA ILE A 391 -6.52 18.35 -8.20
C ILE A 391 -6.71 18.58 -6.68
N PRO A 392 -6.25 19.72 -6.13
CA PRO A 392 -6.20 19.93 -4.68
C PRO A 392 -7.56 19.93 -3.95
N GLN A 393 -8.66 20.09 -4.67
CA GLN A 393 -10.02 20.13 -4.11
C GLN A 393 -10.79 18.83 -4.32
N LEU A 394 -10.14 17.78 -4.82
CA LEU A 394 -10.81 16.55 -5.24
C LEU A 394 -11.55 15.86 -4.08
N ASP A 395 -10.98 15.87 -2.87
CA ASP A 395 -11.62 15.29 -1.69
C ASP A 395 -12.91 16.04 -1.30
N ALA A 396 -12.91 17.37 -1.40
CA ALA A 396 -14.09 18.20 -1.16
C ALA A 396 -15.18 18.04 -2.23
N MET A 397 -14.90 17.32 -3.32
CA MET A 397 -15.88 17.00 -4.36
C MET A 397 -16.64 15.71 -4.07
N ILE A 398 -16.23 14.90 -3.08
CA ILE A 398 -16.99 13.73 -2.64
C ILE A 398 -18.16 14.21 -1.76
N PRO A 399 -19.42 13.96 -2.14
CA PRO A 399 -20.55 14.20 -1.24
C PRO A 399 -20.45 13.31 0.00
N ASP A 400 -20.56 13.91 1.19
CA ASP A 400 -20.51 13.21 2.48
C ASP A 400 -21.52 12.04 2.53
N GLU A 401 -22.67 12.18 1.85
CA GLU A 401 -23.73 11.19 1.80
C GLU A 401 -23.34 9.87 1.13
N LEU A 402 -22.29 9.87 0.30
CA LEU A 402 -21.80 8.63 -0.34
C LEU A 402 -21.04 7.75 0.63
N GLY A 403 -20.46 8.32 1.69
CA GLY A 403 -19.57 7.61 2.60
C GLY A 403 -18.37 6.96 1.91
N ALA A 404 -17.99 7.45 0.73
CA ALA A 404 -16.90 6.90 -0.06
C ALA A 404 -15.53 7.23 0.56
N LEU A 405 -14.51 6.46 0.22
CA LEU A 405 -13.15 6.67 0.73
C LEU A 405 -12.56 7.98 0.19
N SER A 406 -11.65 8.57 0.98
CA SER A 406 -10.96 9.83 0.65
C SER A 406 -10.08 9.69 -0.61
N TYR A 407 -9.90 10.80 -1.32
CA TYR A 407 -8.87 10.91 -2.37
C TYR A 407 -7.48 11.24 -1.81
N ASP A 408 -7.39 11.69 -0.55
CA ASP A 408 -6.10 11.81 0.12
C ASP A 408 -5.50 10.41 0.32
N PRO A 409 -4.34 10.10 -0.30
CA PRO A 409 -3.79 8.75 -0.32
C PRO A 409 -3.56 8.21 1.10
N PHE A 410 -3.07 9.07 2.00
CA PHE A 410 -2.72 8.69 3.37
C PHE A 410 -3.94 8.40 4.23
N THR A 411 -4.94 9.28 4.19
CA THR A 411 -6.22 9.09 4.88
C THR A 411 -6.95 7.85 4.35
N ARG A 412 -6.88 7.61 3.04
CA ARG A 412 -7.47 6.42 2.42
C ARG A 412 -6.86 5.13 2.96
N LEU A 413 -5.54 5.04 3.12
CA LEU A 413 -4.90 3.85 3.68
C LEU A 413 -5.40 3.55 5.10
N ASP A 414 -5.58 4.59 5.92
CA ASP A 414 -6.13 4.44 7.27
C ASP A 414 -7.61 3.98 7.25
N GLN A 415 -8.41 4.50 6.31
CA GLN A 415 -9.80 4.07 6.10
C GLN A 415 -9.88 2.60 5.63
N ILE A 416 -9.02 2.18 4.71
CA ILE A 416 -8.95 0.79 4.24
C ILE A 416 -8.63 -0.14 5.41
N ALA A 417 -7.63 0.20 6.20
CA ALA A 417 -7.25 -0.60 7.37
C ALA A 417 -8.40 -0.67 8.40
N ALA A 418 -9.10 0.44 8.64
CA ALA A 418 -10.23 0.49 9.56
C ALA A 418 -11.43 -0.34 9.10
N ILE A 419 -11.72 -0.36 7.78
CA ILE A 419 -12.85 -1.09 7.21
C ILE A 419 -12.55 -2.60 7.12
N THR A 420 -11.34 -2.95 6.68
CA THR A 420 -10.99 -4.34 6.34
C THR A 420 -10.31 -5.08 7.48
N GLY A 421 -9.59 -4.38 8.35
CA GLY A 421 -8.72 -4.98 9.36
C GLY A 421 -7.52 -5.74 8.78
N LYS A 422 -7.23 -5.58 7.48
CA LYS A 422 -6.21 -6.33 6.75
C LYS A 422 -4.96 -5.49 6.46
N PRO A 423 -3.78 -6.14 6.30
CA PRO A 423 -2.58 -5.47 5.82
C PRO A 423 -2.79 -4.93 4.39
N ILE A 424 -2.08 -3.86 4.05
CA ILE A 424 -2.22 -3.14 2.78
C ILE A 424 -0.93 -3.23 1.97
N TYR A 425 -1.02 -3.57 0.69
CA TYR A 425 0.07 -3.44 -0.27
C TYR A 425 -0.23 -2.27 -1.22
N VAL A 426 0.56 -1.20 -1.20
CA VAL A 426 0.45 -0.13 -2.20
C VAL A 426 1.11 -0.60 -3.50
N SER A 427 0.32 -1.14 -4.43
CA SER A 427 0.80 -1.90 -5.57
C SER A 427 1.24 -1.07 -6.77
N GLU A 428 0.89 0.22 -6.79
CA GLU A 428 1.39 1.25 -7.71
C GLU A 428 1.33 2.62 -7.05
N TRP A 429 2.35 3.44 -7.29
CA TRP A 429 2.33 4.89 -7.10
C TRP A 429 3.51 5.49 -7.88
N PHE A 430 3.45 6.79 -8.19
CA PHE A 430 4.60 7.56 -8.70
C PHE A 430 4.38 9.07 -8.56
N TYR A 431 5.45 9.84 -8.78
CA TYR A 431 5.40 11.24 -9.18
C TYR A 431 6.18 11.43 -10.49
N ARG A 432 5.53 11.91 -11.55
CA ARG A 432 6.16 12.09 -12.86
C ARG A 432 6.65 13.51 -13.08
N LEU A 433 7.59 13.67 -14.01
CA LEU A 433 8.01 14.98 -14.51
C LEU A 433 7.20 15.39 -15.76
N PRO A 434 7.04 16.70 -16.02
CA PRO A 434 6.43 17.15 -17.27
C PRO A 434 7.32 16.75 -18.45
N ARG A 435 6.67 16.27 -19.51
CA ARG A 435 7.36 16.00 -20.77
C ARG A 435 7.69 17.30 -21.50
N PRO A 436 8.91 17.46 -22.04
CA PRO A 436 9.30 18.67 -22.76
C PRO A 436 8.66 18.77 -24.15
N ASP A 437 8.26 17.63 -24.74
CA ASP A 437 7.85 17.53 -26.13
C ASP A 437 6.33 17.52 -26.33
N ARG A 438 5.55 17.02 -25.36
CA ARG A 438 4.09 16.93 -25.42
C ARG A 438 3.47 16.72 -24.03
N PRO A 439 2.16 16.92 -23.83
CA PRO A 439 1.52 16.58 -22.56
C PRO A 439 1.53 15.06 -22.27
N SER A 440 1.62 14.72 -20.98
CA SER A 440 1.46 13.36 -20.49
C SER A 440 -0.01 12.92 -20.53
N VAL A 441 -0.27 11.65 -20.81
CA VAL A 441 -1.59 11.02 -20.93
C VAL A 441 -1.59 9.69 -20.16
N PRO A 442 -2.58 9.45 -19.26
CA PRO A 442 -3.61 10.39 -18.81
C PRO A 442 -3.02 11.59 -18.06
N PHE A 443 -3.65 12.76 -18.19
CA PHE A 443 -3.12 14.03 -17.66
C PHE A 443 -3.30 14.19 -16.14
N PHE A 444 -4.23 13.46 -15.53
CA PHE A 444 -4.63 13.64 -14.14
C PHE A 444 -3.72 12.94 -13.12
N LEU A 445 -2.79 12.07 -13.56
CA LEU A 445 -1.85 11.38 -12.67
C LEU A 445 -0.80 12.34 -12.09
N PRO A 446 -0.20 12.02 -10.91
CA PRO A 446 0.61 12.95 -10.14
C PRO A 446 1.83 13.47 -10.92
N GLU A 447 1.83 14.77 -11.23
CA GLU A 447 2.91 15.47 -11.95
C GLU A 447 3.49 16.59 -11.10
N VAL A 448 4.82 16.63 -11.01
CA VAL A 448 5.59 17.62 -10.26
C VAL A 448 6.54 18.38 -11.19
N PRO A 449 6.85 19.66 -10.91
CA PRO A 449 7.46 20.54 -11.90
C PRO A 449 8.90 20.19 -12.28
N ASP A 450 9.68 19.60 -11.36
CA ASP A 450 11.10 19.31 -11.55
C ASP A 450 11.61 18.19 -10.63
N GLY A 451 12.87 17.80 -10.83
CA GLY A 451 13.53 16.73 -10.06
C GLY A 451 13.58 16.98 -8.55
N PRO A 452 13.94 18.19 -8.06
CA PRO A 452 13.86 18.51 -6.64
C PRO A 452 12.45 18.35 -6.04
N ALA A 453 11.41 18.79 -6.74
CA ALA A 453 10.02 18.58 -6.30
C ALA A 453 9.65 17.08 -6.30
N GLN A 454 10.13 16.32 -7.28
CA GLN A 454 9.97 14.86 -7.32
C GLN A 454 10.63 14.18 -6.13
N ALA A 455 11.89 14.51 -5.83
CA ALA A 455 12.59 13.97 -4.68
C ALA A 455 11.86 14.26 -3.36
N ALA A 456 11.36 15.49 -3.18
CA ALA A 456 10.61 15.88 -1.98
C ALA A 456 9.27 15.13 -1.85
N ALA A 457 8.54 14.97 -2.96
CA ALA A 457 7.27 14.24 -2.99
C ALA A 457 7.47 12.74 -2.69
N VAL A 458 8.47 12.13 -3.33
CA VAL A 458 8.90 10.74 -3.08
C VAL A 458 9.30 10.53 -1.63
N THR A 459 10.11 11.43 -1.07
CA THR A 459 10.53 11.36 0.34
C THR A 459 9.32 11.35 1.27
N ARG A 460 8.42 12.33 1.11
CA ARG A 460 7.21 12.43 1.95
C ARG A 460 6.34 11.18 1.85
N TYR A 461 6.17 10.65 0.65
CA TYR A 461 5.28 9.52 0.39
C TYR A 461 5.86 8.22 0.97
N LEU A 462 7.14 7.93 0.71
CA LEU A 462 7.82 6.77 1.30
C LEU A 462 7.94 6.87 2.82
N ASP A 463 8.18 8.06 3.39
CA ASP A 463 8.18 8.28 4.84
C ASP A 463 6.83 7.86 5.45
N HIS A 464 5.73 8.21 4.80
CA HIS A 464 4.39 7.81 5.24
C HIS A 464 4.19 6.31 5.10
N LEU A 465 4.46 5.72 3.93
CA LEU A 465 4.27 4.28 3.72
C LEU A 465 5.13 3.42 4.64
N HIS A 466 6.41 3.77 4.81
CA HIS A 466 7.34 3.01 5.64
C HIS A 466 7.00 3.12 7.13
N SER A 467 6.45 4.25 7.58
CA SER A 467 6.03 4.42 8.98
C SER A 467 4.61 3.89 9.28
N ASN A 468 3.72 3.77 8.28
CA ASN A 468 2.34 3.32 8.47
C ASN A 468 2.28 1.86 8.97
N PRO A 469 1.58 1.58 10.09
CA PRO A 469 1.51 0.23 10.68
C PRO A 469 0.71 -0.77 9.86
N ASN A 470 -0.13 -0.33 8.93
CA ASN A 470 -1.02 -1.19 8.15
C ASN A 470 -0.46 -1.54 6.77
N VAL A 471 0.47 -0.75 6.24
CA VAL A 471 1.12 -1.04 4.95
C VAL A 471 2.15 -2.14 5.15
N VAL A 472 2.29 -3.11 4.24
CA VAL A 472 3.29 -4.20 4.27
C VAL A 472 4.20 -4.22 3.04
N GLY A 473 3.89 -3.43 2.04
CA GLY A 473 4.69 -3.25 0.84
C GLY A 473 4.25 -2.04 0.03
N GLU A 474 5.14 -1.60 -0.84
CA GLU A 474 4.91 -0.55 -1.82
C GLU A 474 5.55 -0.94 -3.16
N ALA A 475 5.02 -0.42 -4.26
CA ALA A 475 5.66 -0.57 -5.55
C ALA A 475 5.56 0.67 -6.43
N TRP A 476 6.73 1.16 -6.87
CA TRP A 476 6.85 2.24 -7.85
C TRP A 476 6.39 1.79 -9.24
N PHE A 477 5.45 2.53 -9.84
CA PHE A 477 5.04 2.32 -11.22
C PHE A 477 5.73 3.35 -12.15
N GLN A 478 6.73 2.99 -12.94
CA GLN A 478 7.33 1.67 -13.17
C GLN A 478 8.85 1.79 -13.43
N TRP A 479 9.52 0.68 -13.74
CA TRP A 479 10.98 0.66 -14.00
C TRP A 479 11.45 1.65 -15.07
N VAL A 480 10.80 1.66 -16.23
CA VAL A 480 11.20 2.44 -17.42
C VAL A 480 10.15 3.51 -17.73
N ASP A 481 10.60 4.66 -18.23
CA ASP A 481 9.71 5.60 -18.91
C ASP A 481 8.87 4.93 -20.00
N GLN A 482 7.69 5.48 -20.24
CA GLN A 482 6.87 5.07 -21.37
C GLN A 482 7.29 5.81 -22.65
N PRO A 483 7.05 5.23 -23.84
CA PRO A 483 7.31 5.88 -25.11
C PRO A 483 6.61 7.24 -25.21
N ALA A 484 7.27 8.24 -25.81
CA ALA A 484 6.68 9.58 -25.94
C ALA A 484 5.40 9.55 -26.79
N GLU A 485 5.39 8.70 -27.81
CA GLU A 485 4.30 8.43 -28.74
C GLU A 485 3.10 7.73 -28.10
N GLY A 486 3.27 7.22 -26.88
CA GLY A 486 2.28 6.41 -26.20
C GLY A 486 2.50 4.92 -26.43
N ARG A 487 2.29 4.13 -25.38
CA ARG A 487 2.30 2.67 -25.46
C ARG A 487 1.12 2.18 -26.31
N ALA A 488 1.32 1.10 -27.06
CA ALA A 488 0.35 0.57 -28.02
C ALA A 488 -0.99 0.14 -27.38
N SER A 489 -0.98 -0.24 -26.10
CA SER A 489 -2.16 -0.76 -25.40
C SER A 489 -3.26 0.28 -25.21
N ASP A 490 -2.90 1.53 -24.91
CA ASP A 490 -3.85 2.57 -24.49
C ASP A 490 -3.37 4.01 -24.74
N GLY A 491 -2.16 4.19 -25.27
CA GLY A 491 -1.59 5.50 -25.58
C GLY A 491 -0.92 6.22 -24.40
N GLU A 492 -0.75 5.59 -23.23
CA GLU A 492 -0.04 6.25 -22.13
C GLU A 492 1.43 6.55 -22.46
N ASN A 493 1.92 7.72 -22.04
CA ASN A 493 3.27 8.21 -22.37
C ASN A 493 4.01 8.84 -21.16
N GLN A 494 3.83 8.30 -19.97
CA GLN A 494 4.36 8.82 -18.71
C GLN A 494 5.90 8.93 -18.67
N LEU A 495 6.39 10.00 -18.01
CA LEU A 495 7.81 10.27 -17.73
C LEU A 495 8.12 10.08 -16.24
N HIS A 496 8.09 8.81 -15.80
CA HIS A 496 8.20 8.41 -14.39
C HIS A 496 9.17 7.24 -14.14
N GLY A 497 9.95 6.81 -15.14
CA GLY A 497 10.83 5.66 -14.97
C GLY A 497 11.88 5.87 -13.87
N LEU A 498 12.39 4.79 -13.28
CA LEU A 498 13.67 4.83 -12.55
C LEU A 498 14.85 4.94 -13.52
N VAL A 499 14.66 4.40 -14.73
CA VAL A 499 15.52 4.59 -15.89
C VAL A 499 14.73 5.20 -17.06
N ASP A 500 15.42 5.91 -17.94
CA ASP A 500 14.82 6.44 -19.16
C ASP A 500 14.73 5.39 -20.28
N ILE A 501 14.16 5.77 -21.42
CA ILE A 501 13.98 4.90 -22.60
C ILE A 501 15.32 4.38 -23.18
N THR A 502 16.46 4.98 -22.80
CA THR A 502 17.80 4.54 -23.19
C THR A 502 18.49 3.70 -22.11
N ASP A 503 17.76 3.30 -21.07
CA ASP A 503 18.25 2.57 -19.90
C ASP A 503 19.28 3.38 -19.06
N THR A 504 19.19 4.71 -19.12
CA THR A 504 20.00 5.61 -18.29
C THR A 504 19.27 5.91 -16.99
N ILE A 505 19.97 5.78 -15.85
CA ILE A 505 19.43 6.07 -14.52
C ILE A 505 19.00 7.53 -14.40
N ARG A 506 17.79 7.77 -13.88
CA ARG A 506 17.28 9.11 -13.59
C ARG A 506 17.78 9.62 -12.24
N GLN A 507 18.96 10.22 -12.24
CA GLN A 507 19.39 11.04 -11.09
C GLN A 507 18.67 12.39 -11.12
N PRO A 508 18.10 12.90 -9.99
CA PRO A 508 18.32 12.54 -8.58
C PRO A 508 17.29 11.59 -7.94
N LEU A 509 16.31 11.08 -8.71
CA LEU A 509 15.27 10.19 -8.17
C LEU A 509 15.88 8.92 -7.58
N PHE A 510 16.83 8.31 -8.30
CA PHE A 510 17.51 7.09 -7.89
C PHE A 510 18.25 7.26 -6.55
N ASP A 511 19.03 8.34 -6.39
CA ASP A 511 19.71 8.66 -5.12
C ASP A 511 18.72 8.87 -3.96
N THR A 512 17.58 9.51 -4.23
CA THR A 512 16.54 9.76 -3.22
C THR A 512 15.92 8.46 -2.73
N MET A 513 15.52 7.58 -3.65
CA MET A 513 14.93 6.29 -3.30
C MET A 513 15.94 5.40 -2.59
N ALA A 514 17.18 5.28 -3.10
CA ALA A 514 18.24 4.51 -2.45
C ALA A 514 18.45 4.94 -0.99
N ALA A 515 18.52 6.24 -0.71
CA ALA A 515 18.70 6.75 0.64
C ALA A 515 17.57 6.37 1.61
N ILE A 516 16.35 6.16 1.09
CA ILE A 516 15.17 5.83 1.89
C ILE A 516 14.99 4.32 2.03
N ASP A 517 15.11 3.59 0.93
CA ASP A 517 14.83 2.16 0.80
C ASP A 517 15.87 1.29 1.52
N HIS A 518 17.14 1.70 1.54
CA HIS A 518 18.15 1.04 2.38
C HIS A 518 17.81 1.10 3.87
N ASP A 519 17.06 2.11 4.32
CA ASP A 519 16.64 2.29 5.72
C ASP A 519 15.16 1.90 5.95
N VAL A 520 14.53 1.16 5.02
CA VAL A 520 13.11 0.83 5.13
C VAL A 520 12.78 0.15 6.47
N ILE A 521 13.64 -0.77 6.94
CA ILE A 521 13.46 -1.45 8.23
C ILE A 521 13.56 -0.46 9.39
N GLY A 522 14.56 0.44 9.41
CA GLY A 522 14.72 1.44 10.45
C GLY A 522 13.48 2.35 10.54
N ARG A 523 13.00 2.82 9.39
CA ARG A 523 11.77 3.64 9.28
C ARG A 523 10.53 2.92 9.78
N ARG A 524 10.35 1.64 9.45
CA ARG A 524 9.25 0.80 9.97
C ARG A 524 9.31 0.66 11.48
N LEU A 525 10.50 0.55 12.05
CA LEU A 525 10.70 0.46 13.49
C LEU A 525 10.58 1.83 14.19
N GLY A 526 10.35 2.91 13.44
CA GLY A 526 10.28 4.28 13.98
C GLY A 526 11.64 4.83 14.40
N TRP A 527 12.73 4.31 13.82
CA TRP A 527 14.08 4.80 14.07
C TRP A 527 14.38 5.99 13.13
N PRO A 528 14.79 7.17 13.64
CA PRO A 528 15.22 8.24 12.75
C PRO A 528 16.55 7.92 12.06
N ALA A 529 16.70 8.35 10.81
CA ALA A 529 17.93 8.18 10.02
C ALA A 529 19.10 8.97 10.63
N GLY A 530 20.22 8.28 10.94
CA GLY A 530 21.50 8.88 11.36
C GLY A 530 21.55 9.61 12.72
N THR A 531 20.86 9.14 13.77
CA THR A 531 20.65 9.98 14.98
C THR A 531 21.91 10.26 15.81
N THR A 532 22.41 11.49 15.74
CA THR A 532 23.31 12.15 16.73
C THR A 532 22.50 12.99 17.72
N PHE A 533 22.95 13.17 18.97
CA PHE A 533 22.37 14.07 19.97
C PHE A 533 23.45 14.86 20.73
N THR A 534 23.12 16.02 21.28
CA THR A 534 24.03 16.82 22.10
C THR A 534 23.66 16.71 23.57
N ALA A 535 24.60 16.29 24.42
CA ALA A 535 24.46 16.29 25.87
C ALA A 535 24.87 17.65 26.45
N HIS A 536 23.98 18.31 27.20
CA HIS A 536 24.24 19.59 27.88
C HIS A 536 24.59 19.34 29.35
N LEU A 537 25.79 19.74 29.75
CA LEU A 537 26.37 19.45 31.06
C LEU A 537 26.67 20.74 31.87
N SER A 538 26.56 20.68 33.20
CA SER A 538 27.04 21.75 34.10
C SER A 538 28.57 21.76 34.22
N GLU A 539 29.13 22.87 34.70
CA GLU A 539 30.59 23.01 34.88
C GLU A 539 31.17 21.93 35.81
N SER A 540 30.41 21.55 36.84
CA SER A 540 30.78 20.47 37.75
C SER A 540 30.74 19.09 37.07
N GLU A 541 29.78 18.85 36.19
CA GLU A 541 29.63 17.62 35.42
C GLU A 541 30.74 17.43 34.40
N CYS A 542 31.07 18.49 33.67
CA CYS A 542 32.18 18.44 32.70
C CYS A 542 33.54 18.26 33.39
N SER A 543 33.73 18.82 34.58
CA SER A 543 34.95 18.60 35.35
C SER A 543 35.12 17.13 35.81
N ILE A 544 34.03 16.52 36.31
CA ILE A 544 34.03 15.11 36.76
C ILE A 544 34.24 14.15 35.59
N LEU A 545 33.44 14.30 34.52
CA LEU A 545 33.52 13.44 33.34
C LEU A 545 34.85 13.63 32.58
N GLY A 546 35.37 14.86 32.53
CA GLY A 546 36.67 15.14 31.93
C GLY A 546 37.83 14.52 32.72
N SER A 547 37.76 14.52 34.05
CA SER A 547 38.75 13.86 34.91
C SER A 547 38.68 12.33 34.79
N LEU A 548 37.47 11.78 34.66
CA LEU A 548 37.25 10.35 34.42
C LEU A 548 37.77 9.93 33.04
N ALA A 549 37.50 10.72 32.00
CA ALA A 549 37.98 10.50 30.65
C ALA A 549 39.52 10.51 30.60
N ALA A 550 40.15 11.52 31.21
CA ALA A 550 41.61 11.66 31.24
C ALA A 550 42.29 10.54 32.05
N SER A 551 41.72 10.14 33.19
CA SER A 551 42.29 9.06 34.03
C SER A 551 42.18 7.67 33.41
N ASN A 552 41.22 7.46 32.49
CA ASN A 552 41.02 6.20 31.79
C ASN A 552 41.50 6.23 30.33
N GLY A 553 42.05 7.36 29.87
CA GLY A 553 42.57 7.51 28.50
C GLY A 553 41.52 7.44 27.39
N VAL A 554 40.28 7.82 27.68
CA VAL A 554 39.15 7.80 26.73
C VAL A 554 38.68 9.21 26.37
N SER A 555 37.87 9.36 25.32
CA SER A 555 37.33 10.66 24.94
C SER A 555 36.22 11.12 25.89
N MET A 556 35.93 12.42 25.89
CA MET A 556 34.80 12.98 26.65
C MET A 556 33.45 12.40 26.18
N GLN A 557 33.32 12.08 24.90
CA GLN A 557 32.13 11.45 24.31
C GLN A 557 31.95 10.02 24.82
N ASP A 558 33.06 9.26 24.89
CA ASP A 558 33.04 7.89 25.42
C ASP A 558 32.75 7.86 26.92
N ALA A 559 33.23 8.85 27.69
CA ALA A 559 32.91 8.97 29.11
C ALA A 559 31.42 9.28 29.35
N VAL A 560 30.81 10.14 28.54
CA VAL A 560 29.36 10.41 28.56
C VAL A 560 28.57 9.15 28.20
N ARG A 561 28.97 8.43 27.16
CA ARG A 561 28.35 7.17 26.73
C ARG A 561 28.49 6.05 27.77
N PHE A 562 29.64 5.95 28.43
CA PHE A 562 29.88 4.99 29.51
C PHE A 562 28.96 5.23 30.71
N SER A 563 28.60 6.49 30.95
CA SER A 563 27.71 6.86 32.05
C SER A 563 26.26 6.40 31.77
N VAL A 564 25.82 6.34 30.50
CA VAL A 564 24.53 5.73 30.08
C VAL A 564 24.47 4.24 30.37
N LEU A 565 25.60 3.52 30.24
CA LEU A 565 25.71 2.11 30.62
C LEU A 565 25.58 1.92 32.14
N LEU A 566 26.14 2.83 32.92
CA LEU A 566 26.05 2.80 34.37
C LEU A 566 24.61 3.07 34.86
N LEU A 567 23.85 3.93 34.17
CA LEU A 567 22.42 4.16 34.45
C LEU A 567 21.58 2.90 34.29
N ASP A 568 21.73 2.19 33.18
CA ASP A 568 21.01 0.93 32.93
C ASP A 568 21.34 -0.11 34.02
N HIS A 569 22.60 -0.14 34.49
CA HIS A 569 23.02 -1.02 35.59
C HIS A 569 22.39 -0.67 36.95
N VAL A 570 22.18 0.62 37.24
CA VAL A 570 21.54 1.06 38.49
C VAL A 570 20.02 0.96 38.42
N ALA A 571 19.42 1.19 37.24
CA ALA A 571 18.00 0.98 36.97
C ALA A 571 17.57 -0.47 37.15
N THR A 572 18.50 -1.40 36.95
CA THR A 572 18.28 -2.85 37.07
C THR A 572 18.58 -3.40 38.47
N THR A 573 19.17 -2.61 39.37
CA THR A 573 19.57 -3.05 40.73
C THR A 573 18.86 -2.32 41.87
N SER A 574 18.05 -1.29 41.58
CA SER A 574 17.30 -0.52 42.58
C SER A 574 15.83 -0.30 42.17
N ALA A 575 14.90 -0.33 43.14
CA ALA A 575 13.46 -0.14 42.91
C ALA A 575 12.91 1.07 43.68
N GLY A 576 12.45 2.10 42.95
CA GLY A 576 11.74 3.27 43.50
C GLY A 576 11.98 4.58 42.70
N PRO A 577 11.07 5.57 42.79
CA PRO A 577 11.24 6.87 42.13
C PRO A 577 12.34 7.70 42.82
N LEU A 578 13.11 8.44 42.02
CA LEU A 578 14.27 9.22 42.47
C LEU A 578 13.86 10.51 43.21
N PRO A 579 14.69 11.01 44.16
CA PRO A 579 14.46 12.32 44.79
C PRO A 579 14.69 13.45 43.78
N ALA A 580 13.87 14.51 43.87
CA ALA A 580 14.05 15.72 43.08
C ALA A 580 15.29 16.50 43.56
N LEU A 581 16.12 16.95 42.61
CA LEU A 581 17.34 17.72 42.88
C LEU A 581 17.25 19.16 42.34
N PRO A 582 18.03 20.11 42.90
CA PRO A 582 17.99 21.52 42.51
C PRO A 582 18.63 21.75 41.14
N THR A 583 18.23 22.83 40.49
CA THR A 583 18.63 23.22 39.14
C THR A 583 19.66 24.34 39.15
N ASP A 584 20.89 24.07 38.70
CA ASP A 584 21.83 25.11 38.28
C ASP A 584 22.16 24.89 36.80
N GLY A 585 22.17 25.96 35.99
CA GLY A 585 22.21 25.91 34.51
C GLY A 585 23.51 25.35 33.91
N GLY A 586 23.41 24.70 32.75
CA GLY A 586 24.53 24.07 32.02
C GLY A 586 25.41 25.05 31.23
N THR A 587 26.69 24.71 31.00
CA THR A 587 27.67 25.55 30.28
C THR A 587 28.64 24.78 29.35
N CYS A 588 28.46 23.47 29.15
CA CYS A 588 29.37 22.60 28.38
C CYS A 588 28.61 21.59 27.50
N ASP A 589 28.87 21.59 26.19
CA ASP A 589 28.16 20.77 25.21
C ASP A 589 29.04 19.65 24.65
N VAL A 590 28.54 18.41 24.69
CA VAL A 590 29.21 17.25 24.09
C VAL A 590 28.29 16.63 23.06
N VAL A 591 28.67 16.67 21.79
CA VAL A 591 27.94 15.98 20.70
C VAL A 591 28.27 14.50 20.75
N VAL A 592 27.24 13.67 20.84
CA VAL A 592 27.33 12.21 20.95
C VAL A 592 26.48 11.61 19.84
N GLU A 593 27.06 10.70 19.06
CA GLU A 593 26.28 9.92 18.11
C GLU A 593 25.56 8.81 18.85
N TRP A 594 24.21 8.81 18.83
CA TRP A 594 23.49 7.69 19.37
C TRP A 594 23.60 6.56 18.37
N THR A 595 24.17 5.48 18.85
CA THR A 595 23.97 4.19 18.20
C THR A 595 22.62 3.63 18.63
N ASP A 596 22.09 2.68 17.86
CA ASP A 596 20.89 1.92 18.20
C ASP A 596 20.92 1.33 19.62
N GLN A 597 22.12 0.95 20.09
CA GLN A 597 22.35 0.38 21.42
C GLN A 597 22.07 1.37 22.54
N ASP A 598 22.43 2.63 22.33
CA ASP A 598 22.25 3.65 23.33
C ASP A 598 20.76 4.08 23.41
N ARG A 599 20.04 4.05 22.27
CA ARG A 599 18.58 4.27 22.20
C ARG A 599 17.80 3.21 22.99
N ALA A 600 18.23 1.94 22.91
CA ALA A 600 17.61 0.85 23.65
C ALA A 600 17.85 0.91 25.17
N MET A 601 19.02 1.38 25.60
CA MET A 601 19.38 1.55 27.02
C MET A 601 18.57 2.66 27.69
N LEU A 602 18.45 3.81 27.01
CA LEU A 602 17.58 4.90 27.44
C LEU A 602 16.12 4.47 27.56
N GLY A 603 15.62 3.67 26.60
CA GLY A 603 14.27 3.12 26.66
C GLY A 603 14.01 2.21 27.87
N ARG A 604 14.99 1.42 28.31
CA ARG A 604 14.84 0.56 29.50
C ARG A 604 14.86 1.35 30.79
N ALA A 605 15.81 2.28 30.93
CA ALA A 605 15.91 3.15 32.10
C ALA A 605 14.64 4.02 32.27
N SER A 606 14.15 4.59 31.17
CA SER A 606 12.88 5.34 31.08
C SER A 606 11.69 4.55 31.60
N ARG A 607 11.50 3.31 31.10
CA ARG A 607 10.40 2.43 31.50
C ARG A 607 10.47 1.98 32.97
N SER A 608 11.67 1.72 33.50
CA SER A 608 11.86 1.29 34.89
C SER A 608 11.56 2.41 35.90
N TRP A 609 11.80 3.66 35.52
CA TRP A 609 11.63 4.82 36.39
C TRP A 609 10.34 5.62 36.13
N GLY A 610 9.53 5.21 35.15
CA GLY A 610 8.27 5.87 34.81
C GLY A 610 8.46 7.26 34.17
N VAL A 611 9.60 7.49 33.51
CA VAL A 611 9.94 8.75 32.84
C VAL A 611 9.91 8.52 31.34
N ASP A 612 9.27 9.38 30.56
CA ASP A 612 9.24 9.31 29.10
C ASP A 612 10.65 9.47 28.48
N VAL A 613 10.98 8.69 27.45
CA VAL A 613 12.25 8.80 26.70
C VAL A 613 12.34 10.15 26.00
N ASP A 614 11.20 10.71 25.56
CA ASP A 614 11.15 12.06 25.00
C ASP A 614 11.43 13.16 26.06
N GLY A 615 11.25 12.83 27.36
CA GLY A 615 11.65 13.66 28.50
C GLY A 615 13.16 13.67 28.79
N LEU A 616 13.93 12.70 28.29
CA LEU A 616 15.39 12.69 28.36
C LEU A 616 16.01 13.75 27.43
N HIS A 617 15.33 14.10 26.34
CA HIS A 617 15.73 15.17 25.42
C HIS A 617 15.63 16.57 26.03
N THR A 618 14.86 16.74 27.12
CA THR A 618 14.62 18.07 27.72
C THR A 618 14.98 18.18 29.20
N GLY A 619 15.43 17.10 29.88
CA GLY A 619 15.68 17.21 31.32
C GLY A 619 16.51 16.17 32.09
N SER A 620 17.20 15.18 31.50
CA SER A 620 17.78 14.10 32.33
C SER A 620 19.20 13.60 32.02
N VAL A 621 20.19 14.51 32.06
CA VAL A 621 21.50 14.16 32.68
C VAL A 621 21.39 14.16 34.21
N ARG A 622 20.31 14.71 34.77
CA ARG A 622 20.06 14.82 36.23
C ARG A 622 19.89 13.48 36.94
N VAL A 623 19.38 12.48 36.22
CA VAL A 623 19.23 11.09 36.69
C VAL A 623 20.59 10.39 36.79
N LEU A 624 21.49 10.64 35.82
CA LEU A 624 22.90 10.22 35.79
C LEU A 624 23.64 10.70 37.05
N LEU A 625 23.38 11.94 37.45
CA LEU A 625 24.09 12.60 38.55
C LEU A 625 23.55 12.27 39.93
N ALA A 626 22.23 12.05 40.07
CA ALA A 626 21.64 11.55 41.31
C ALA A 626 22.23 10.18 41.71
N ILE A 627 22.51 9.34 40.71
CA ILE A 627 23.08 8.00 40.87
C ILE A 627 24.59 8.06 41.14
N LEU A 628 25.35 8.86 40.37
CA LEU A 628 26.79 9.08 40.61
C LEU A 628 27.06 9.73 41.98
N TYR A 629 26.22 10.69 42.40
CA TYR A 629 26.25 11.30 43.73
C TYR A 629 25.95 10.28 44.84
N TRP A 630 24.88 9.49 44.70
CA TRP A 630 24.53 8.44 45.66
C TRP A 630 25.64 7.38 45.83
N MET A 631 26.30 6.97 44.73
CA MET A 631 27.45 6.05 44.77
C MET A 631 28.67 6.68 45.45
N SER A 632 29.02 7.93 45.13
CA SER A 632 30.15 8.64 45.76
C SER A 632 29.98 8.85 47.28
N VAL A 633 28.74 8.86 47.76
CA VAL A 633 28.40 9.06 49.18
C VAL A 633 28.24 7.73 49.93
N ASN A 634 27.90 6.63 49.26
CA ASN A 634 27.61 5.33 49.89
C ASN A 634 28.65 4.22 49.65
N GLY A 635 29.70 4.48 48.85
CA GLY A 635 30.82 3.57 48.65
C GLY A 635 30.65 2.64 47.46
#